data_AF-A0A316TBJ9-F1
#
_entry.id   AF-A0A316TBJ9-F1
#
_cell.length_a   1.000
_cell.length_b   1.000
_cell.length_c   1.000
_cell.angle_alpha   90.00
_cell.angle_beta   90.00
_cell.angle_gamma   90.00
#
_symmetry.space_group_name_H-M   'P 1'
#
loop_
_entity.id
_entity.type
_entity.pdbx_description
1 polymer ?
#
loop_
_entity_poly.entity_id
_entity_poly.type
_entity_poly.pdbx_seq_one_letter_code
_entity_poly.pdbx_strand_id
1 'polypeptide(L)'
;MTEKRKNMRKIVKILGLTALILGIPTLAILIPKQDDSSAVTSETQSATQQVKNTIPTFQLLNHKTGKVSEISQSDYVKGVVAAEMPISFEPEALKAQAVAAHTYALRRYYQQRKTPSPDLKGAQLSTDPSICQAFVSQEELKQRWGDAYETNWNKISQAVDEVIEQIITYDNQPIVAAYHSLSGGTTEAAKSVWGQDVPYLQPVDSSTDAQQPNYENTVMIEEKKVKQTLKEHLKAEMPEDPNHWFSI
;
A
#
# COMPACT_ATOMS: atom_id res chain seq x y z
N MET A 1 33.40 25.47 -19.03
CA MET A 1 33.70 24.09 -19.51
C MET A 1 33.80 23.17 -18.29
N THR A 2 32.70 23.00 -17.55
CA THR A 2 32.77 22.50 -16.16
C THR A 2 31.48 21.87 -15.62
N GLU A 3 30.61 21.34 -16.49
CA GLU A 3 29.45 20.53 -16.05
C GLU A 3 29.44 19.10 -16.61
N LYS A 4 30.08 18.84 -17.76
CA LYS A 4 30.18 17.49 -18.35
C LYS A 4 31.03 16.48 -17.54
N ARG A 5 31.82 16.92 -16.56
CA ARG A 5 32.66 16.04 -15.72
C ARG A 5 31.95 15.51 -14.46
N LYS A 6 30.80 16.08 -14.06
CA LYS A 6 30.09 15.66 -12.83
C LYS A 6 29.11 14.50 -13.06
N ASN A 7 28.59 14.35 -14.27
CA ASN A 7 27.68 13.26 -14.64
C ASN A 7 28.37 11.96 -15.09
N MET A 8 29.69 11.99 -15.33
CA MET A 8 30.45 10.81 -15.77
C MET A 8 30.89 9.88 -14.61
N ARG A 9 30.69 10.30 -13.35
CA ARG A 9 30.98 9.47 -12.15
C ARG A 9 29.78 8.68 -11.62
N LYS A 10 28.58 8.87 -12.18
CA LYS A 10 27.35 8.15 -11.78
C LYS A 10 27.00 6.94 -12.65
N ILE A 11 27.74 6.68 -13.74
CA ILE A 11 27.44 5.61 -14.71
C ILE A 11 28.43 4.42 -14.67
N VAL A 12 29.47 4.45 -13.83
CA VAL A 12 30.53 3.40 -13.80
C VAL A 12 30.51 2.54 -12.52
N LYS A 13 29.33 2.21 -11.98
CA LYS A 13 29.20 1.20 -10.90
C LYS A 13 28.08 0.18 -11.14
N ILE A 14 27.88 -0.19 -12.40
CA ILE A 14 27.22 -1.43 -12.81
C ILE A 14 28.14 -2.09 -13.82
N LEU A 15 29.06 -2.95 -13.37
CA LEU A 15 29.67 -4.03 -14.15
C LEU A 15 30.74 -4.73 -13.30
N GLY A 16 30.55 -6.03 -13.09
CA GLY A 16 31.61 -6.95 -12.69
C GLY A 16 31.52 -7.47 -11.25
N LEU A 17 30.83 -8.61 -11.06
CA LEU A 17 31.53 -9.85 -10.74
C LEU A 17 30.58 -11.06 -10.89
N THR A 18 30.64 -11.70 -12.03
CA THR A 18 30.26 -13.11 -12.21
C THR A 18 31.37 -13.97 -11.63
N ALA A 19 31.07 -14.80 -10.63
CA ALA A 19 31.94 -15.89 -10.20
C ALA A 19 31.14 -17.21 -10.18
N LEU A 20 31.31 -17.92 -11.29
CA LEU A 20 31.37 -19.36 -11.47
C LEU A 20 31.32 -20.22 -10.18
N ILE A 21 30.29 -21.06 -10.04
CA ILE A 21 30.37 -22.30 -9.26
C ILE A 21 29.83 -23.44 -10.15
N LEU A 22 30.74 -24.27 -10.64
CA LEU A 22 30.52 -25.56 -11.28
C LEU A 22 31.11 -26.64 -10.36
N GLY A 23 30.39 -27.76 -10.18
CA GLY A 23 30.97 -29.03 -9.75
C GLY A 23 30.36 -29.67 -8.49
N ILE A 24 29.42 -30.58 -8.71
CA ILE A 24 28.72 -31.46 -7.75
C ILE A 24 29.68 -32.59 -7.29
N PRO A 25 29.41 -33.30 -6.18
CA PRO A 25 28.84 -34.63 -6.37
C PRO A 25 27.68 -34.98 -5.43
N THR A 26 26.71 -35.61 -6.05
CA THR A 26 25.57 -36.35 -5.51
C THR A 26 26.02 -37.37 -4.49
N LEU A 27 25.46 -37.30 -3.27
CA LEU A 27 25.42 -38.45 -2.39
C LEU A 27 24.01 -39.03 -2.46
N ALA A 28 23.87 -40.07 -3.27
CA ALA A 28 22.74 -40.97 -3.24
C ALA A 28 22.77 -41.70 -1.90
N ILE A 29 21.82 -41.41 -1.01
CA ILE A 29 21.53 -42.28 0.13
C ILE A 29 20.29 -43.09 -0.23
N LEU A 30 20.57 -44.37 -0.34
CA LEU A 30 19.72 -45.52 -0.59
C LEU A 30 18.48 -45.52 0.33
N ILE A 31 17.30 -45.60 -0.26
CA ILE A 31 16.06 -45.97 0.42
C ILE A 31 16.10 -47.50 0.64
N PRO A 32 16.06 -48.02 1.87
CA PRO A 32 15.61 -49.39 2.09
C PRO A 32 14.07 -49.38 2.07
N LYS A 33 13.53 -50.09 1.08
CA LYS A 33 12.14 -50.51 1.06
C LYS A 33 11.93 -51.53 2.18
N GLN A 34 11.02 -51.25 3.11
CA GLN A 34 10.48 -52.28 3.99
C GLN A 34 8.96 -52.14 4.01
N ASP A 35 8.32 -53.20 3.52
CA ASP A 35 6.89 -53.43 3.51
C ASP A 35 6.35 -53.68 4.94
N ASP A 36 5.03 -53.58 5.03
CA ASP A 36 4.11 -54.07 6.07
C ASP A 36 3.77 -53.17 7.27
N SER A 37 2.60 -52.54 7.11
CA SER A 37 1.45 -52.62 8.03
C SER A 37 1.76 -52.74 9.51
N SER A 38 1.58 -51.63 10.23
CA SER A 38 1.00 -51.65 11.58
C SER A 38 0.38 -50.29 11.90
N ALA A 39 -0.88 -50.34 12.31
CA ALA A 39 -1.61 -49.21 12.86
C ALA A 39 -0.86 -48.64 14.08
N VAL A 40 -0.60 -47.34 14.05
CA VAL A 40 -0.18 -46.58 15.22
C VAL A 40 -0.96 -45.27 15.23
N THR A 41 -1.94 -45.21 16.12
CA THR A 41 -2.35 -43.98 16.80
C THR A 41 -1.10 -43.28 17.32
N SER A 42 -0.78 -42.11 16.80
CA SER A 42 0.06 -41.15 17.49
C SER A 42 -0.28 -39.75 17.01
N GLU A 43 -0.68 -38.95 17.99
CA GLU A 43 -0.64 -37.51 18.00
C GLU A 43 0.58 -37.01 17.22
N THR A 44 0.35 -36.10 16.28
CA THR A 44 1.40 -35.19 15.85
C THR A 44 0.76 -33.82 15.82
N GLN A 45 1.02 -33.10 16.91
CA GLN A 45 1.13 -31.67 16.96
C GLN A 45 1.89 -31.19 15.71
N SER A 46 1.17 -30.80 14.67
CA SER A 46 1.74 -29.86 13.70
C SER A 46 1.66 -28.51 14.36
N ALA A 47 2.76 -28.15 15.02
CA ALA A 47 3.07 -26.79 15.37
C ALA A 47 3.07 -25.95 14.09
N THR A 48 1.91 -25.36 13.76
CA THR A 48 1.87 -24.12 13.01
C THR A 48 2.64 -23.09 13.84
N GLN A 49 3.91 -22.92 13.53
CA GLN A 49 4.60 -21.68 13.86
C GLN A 49 3.91 -20.57 13.05
N GLN A 50 2.80 -20.06 13.59
CA GLN A 50 2.31 -18.74 13.29
C GLN A 50 3.47 -17.79 13.60
N VAL A 51 4.03 -17.19 12.55
CA VAL A 51 4.88 -16.01 12.69
C VAL A 51 3.99 -14.95 13.32
N LYS A 52 4.07 -14.78 14.63
CA LYS A 52 3.49 -13.65 15.35
C LYS A 52 4.16 -12.38 14.80
N ASN A 53 3.50 -11.72 13.85
CA ASN A 53 3.85 -10.37 13.39
C ASN A 53 3.44 -9.36 14.47
N THR A 54 4.02 -9.47 15.65
CA THR A 54 3.75 -8.59 16.78
C THR A 54 4.62 -7.34 16.65
N ILE A 55 4.23 -6.39 15.80
CA ILE A 55 4.74 -5.02 15.87
C ILE A 55 3.70 -4.22 16.65
N PRO A 56 3.84 -4.10 17.99
CA PRO A 56 2.79 -3.52 18.81
C PRO A 56 2.61 -2.02 18.57
N THR A 57 3.68 -1.34 18.16
CA THR A 57 3.73 0.11 18.00
C THR A 57 4.52 0.56 16.77
N PHE A 58 4.20 1.76 16.28
CA PHE A 58 4.91 2.46 15.22
C PHE A 58 5.40 3.83 15.71
N GLN A 59 6.50 4.31 15.13
CA GLN A 59 6.85 5.73 15.23
C GLN A 59 6.17 6.49 14.08
N LEU A 60 5.33 7.46 14.44
CA LEU A 60 4.50 8.26 13.52
C LEU A 60 4.96 9.72 13.51
N LEU A 61 5.34 10.22 12.35
CA LEU A 61 5.63 11.63 12.13
C LEU A 61 4.34 12.40 11.84
N ASN A 62 3.98 13.32 12.71
CA ASN A 62 2.93 14.30 12.44
C ASN A 62 3.47 15.38 11.49
N HIS A 63 2.98 15.41 10.24
CA HIS A 63 3.50 16.32 9.22
C HIS A 63 3.23 17.80 9.50
N LYS A 64 2.13 18.12 10.20
CA LYS A 64 1.75 19.50 10.54
C LYS A 64 2.66 20.09 11.62
N THR A 65 3.05 19.29 12.61
CA THR A 65 3.85 19.75 13.77
C THR A 65 5.33 19.38 13.68
N GLY A 66 5.68 18.44 12.79
CA GLY A 66 7.02 17.88 12.65
C GLY A 66 7.48 16.99 13.80
N LYS A 67 6.59 16.64 14.74
CA LYS A 67 6.88 15.78 15.90
C LYS A 67 6.70 14.31 15.56
N VAL A 68 7.59 13.47 16.12
CA VAL A 68 7.48 12.01 16.08
C VAL A 68 6.93 11.54 17.42
N SER A 69 5.93 10.66 17.38
CA SER A 69 5.35 10.02 18.56
C SER A 69 5.13 8.52 18.31
N GLU A 70 5.15 7.75 19.39
CA GLU A 70 4.73 6.35 19.33
C GLU A 70 3.20 6.25 19.25
N ILE A 71 2.71 5.28 18.48
CA ILE A 71 1.29 4.95 18.36
C ILE A 71 1.13 3.43 18.29
N SER A 72 0.07 2.89 18.88
CA SER A 72 -0.22 1.45 18.77
C SER A 72 -0.63 1.08 17.34
N GLN A 73 -0.43 -0.18 16.95
CA GLN A 73 -0.88 -0.66 15.63
C GLN A 73 -2.39 -0.46 15.45
N SER A 74 -3.17 -0.74 16.50
CA SER A 74 -4.63 -0.64 16.46
C SER A 74 -5.08 0.82 16.32
N ASP A 75 -4.52 1.74 17.12
CA ASP A 75 -4.88 3.16 17.03
C ASP A 75 -4.47 3.78 15.69
N TYR A 76 -3.32 3.38 15.14
CA TYR A 76 -2.92 3.81 13.81
C TYR A 76 -3.93 3.37 12.75
N VAL A 77 -4.26 2.07 12.73
CA VAL A 77 -5.19 1.51 11.74
C VAL A 77 -6.60 2.11 11.89
N LYS A 78 -7.10 2.31 13.11
CA LYS A 78 -8.39 3.00 13.35
C LYS A 78 -8.38 4.42 12.79
N GLY A 79 -7.30 5.18 13.02
CA GLY A 79 -7.13 6.52 12.47
C GLY A 79 -7.04 6.55 10.94
N VAL A 80 -6.45 5.53 10.32
CA VAL A 80 -6.43 5.39 8.85
C VAL A 80 -7.81 5.05 8.30
N VAL A 81 -8.50 4.05 8.86
CA VAL A 81 -9.85 3.65 8.41
C VAL A 81 -10.82 4.83 8.52
N ALA A 82 -10.75 5.61 9.60
CA ALA A 82 -11.57 6.81 9.79
C ALA A 82 -11.24 7.96 8.82
N ALA A 83 -10.04 7.98 8.25
CA ALA A 83 -9.61 8.98 7.29
C ALA A 83 -9.94 8.59 5.83
N GLU A 84 -9.85 7.30 5.51
CA GLU A 84 -9.96 6.77 4.14
C GLU A 84 -11.38 6.33 3.77
N MET A 85 -12.21 5.96 4.76
CA MET A 85 -13.53 5.40 4.50
C MET A 85 -14.67 6.18 5.17
N PRO A 86 -15.80 6.39 4.47
CA PRO A 86 -17.01 6.91 5.10
C PRO A 86 -17.55 5.95 6.15
N ILE A 87 -17.96 6.49 7.30
CA ILE A 87 -18.52 5.69 8.41
C ILE A 87 -19.81 4.94 8.01
N SER A 88 -20.51 5.39 6.97
CA SER A 88 -21.71 4.75 6.44
C SER A 88 -21.43 3.41 5.75
N PHE A 89 -20.18 3.10 5.41
CA PHE A 89 -19.84 1.87 4.68
C PHE A 89 -20.07 0.63 5.54
N GLU A 90 -20.27 -0.50 4.85
CA GLU A 90 -20.54 -1.79 5.47
C GLU A 90 -19.38 -2.25 6.37
N PRO A 91 -19.65 -2.95 7.49
CA PRO A 91 -18.61 -3.43 8.40
C PRO A 91 -17.51 -4.26 7.71
N GLU A 92 -17.88 -5.12 6.75
CA GLU A 92 -16.90 -5.94 6.03
C GLU A 92 -16.00 -5.10 5.11
N ALA A 93 -16.50 -3.98 4.56
CA ALA A 93 -15.66 -3.05 3.81
C ALA A 93 -14.67 -2.33 4.73
N LEU A 94 -15.10 -1.90 5.92
CA LEU A 94 -14.21 -1.31 6.93
C LEU A 94 -13.13 -2.30 7.38
N LYS A 95 -13.47 -3.58 7.55
CA LYS A 95 -12.51 -4.66 7.85
C LYS A 95 -11.50 -4.86 6.72
N ALA A 96 -11.95 -4.93 5.47
CA ALA A 96 -11.06 -5.07 4.32
C ALA A 96 -10.04 -3.92 4.26
N GLN A 97 -10.49 -2.68 4.48
CA GLN A 97 -9.61 -1.52 4.57
C GLN A 97 -8.66 -1.59 5.78
N ALA A 98 -9.12 -2.05 6.94
CA ALA A 98 -8.28 -2.23 8.11
C ALA A 98 -7.11 -3.20 7.83
N VAL A 99 -7.39 -4.33 7.16
CA VAL A 99 -6.36 -5.29 6.74
C VAL A 99 -5.40 -4.67 5.72
N ALA A 100 -5.91 -3.94 4.72
CA ALA A 100 -5.07 -3.26 3.74
C ALA A 100 -4.16 -2.20 4.38
N ALA A 101 -4.71 -1.38 5.29
CA ALA A 101 -3.97 -0.35 6.00
C ALA A 101 -2.92 -0.93 6.95
N HIS A 102 -3.25 -1.99 7.68
CA HIS A 102 -2.28 -2.68 8.52
C HIS A 102 -1.14 -3.28 7.67
N THR A 103 -1.48 -3.93 6.55
CA THR A 103 -0.50 -4.49 5.61
C THR A 103 0.46 -3.41 5.09
N TYR A 104 -0.09 -2.24 4.71
CA TYR A 104 0.70 -1.09 4.31
C TYR A 104 1.65 -0.62 5.43
N ALA A 105 1.13 -0.45 6.64
CA ALA A 105 1.89 0.01 7.79
C ALA A 105 3.08 -0.91 8.11
N LEU A 106 2.86 -2.23 8.12
CA LEU A 106 3.93 -3.21 8.34
C LEU A 106 4.97 -3.20 7.23
N ARG A 107 4.52 -3.13 5.97
CA ARG A 107 5.45 -3.04 4.83
C ARG A 107 6.35 -1.81 4.96
N ARG A 108 5.78 -0.65 5.30
CA ARG A 108 6.53 0.60 5.53
C ARG A 108 7.48 0.49 6.71
N TYR A 109 7.02 -0.10 7.83
CA TYR A 109 7.86 -0.35 8.99
C TYR A 109 9.13 -1.14 8.60
N TYR A 110 8.99 -2.26 7.90
CA TYR A 110 10.14 -3.06 7.50
C TYR A 110 11.04 -2.35 6.49
N GLN A 111 10.47 -1.59 5.55
CA GLN A 111 11.24 -0.79 4.60
C GLN A 111 12.06 0.30 5.30
N GLN A 112 11.45 1.07 6.21
CA GLN A 112 12.13 2.16 6.91
C GLN A 112 13.19 1.66 7.90
N ARG A 113 13.04 0.46 8.46
CA ARG A 113 14.12 -0.16 9.25
C ARG A 113 15.32 -0.60 8.41
N LYS A 114 15.09 -1.04 7.16
CA LYS A 114 16.17 -1.43 6.24
C LYS A 114 16.82 -0.23 5.57
N THR A 115 16.04 0.78 5.22
CA THR A 115 16.48 1.97 4.49
C THR A 115 15.71 3.18 5.01
N PRO A 116 16.18 3.80 6.11
CA PRO A 116 15.51 4.96 6.70
C PRO A 116 15.51 6.15 5.74
N SER A 117 14.35 6.80 5.60
CA SER A 117 14.25 8.09 4.92
C SER A 117 14.57 9.23 5.89
N PRO A 118 15.48 10.15 5.54
CA PRO A 118 15.72 11.36 6.33
C PRO A 118 14.46 12.21 6.54
N ASP A 119 13.55 12.22 5.55
CA ASP A 119 12.33 13.04 5.58
C ASP A 119 11.33 12.59 6.65
N LEU A 120 11.42 11.32 7.09
CA LEU A 120 10.58 10.79 8.16
C LEU A 120 11.15 11.04 9.56
N LYS A 121 12.32 11.67 9.68
CA LYS A 121 12.92 12.04 10.98
C LYS A 121 13.01 10.87 11.96
N GLY A 122 13.29 9.66 11.47
CA GLY A 122 13.36 8.43 12.27
C GLY A 122 12.03 7.70 12.49
N ALA A 123 10.91 8.27 12.03
CA ALA A 123 9.62 7.59 12.02
C ALA A 123 9.54 6.52 10.91
N GLN A 124 8.58 5.60 11.05
CA GLN A 124 8.26 4.61 10.01
C GLN A 124 7.08 5.06 9.14
N LEU A 125 6.18 5.86 9.73
CA LEU A 125 4.94 6.32 9.14
C LEU A 125 4.84 7.83 9.25
N SER A 126 4.01 8.44 8.41
CA SER A 126 3.68 9.86 8.47
C SER A 126 2.17 10.05 8.36
N THR A 127 1.65 11.13 8.93
CA THR A 127 0.27 11.56 8.73
C THR A 127 0.07 12.36 7.43
N ASP A 128 1.11 12.55 6.62
CA ASP A 128 1.04 13.20 5.31
C ASP A 128 0.48 12.23 4.26
N PRO A 129 -0.71 12.48 3.67
CA PRO A 129 -1.30 11.59 2.68
C PRO A 129 -0.55 11.59 1.34
N SER A 130 0.37 12.53 1.10
CA SER A 130 1.26 12.49 -0.08
C SER A 130 2.45 11.54 0.10
N ILE A 131 2.77 11.17 1.34
CA ILE A 131 3.89 10.29 1.70
C ILE A 131 3.39 8.92 2.14
N CYS A 132 2.25 8.87 2.83
CA CYS A 132 1.66 7.68 3.42
C CYS A 132 0.13 7.67 3.22
N GLN A 133 -0.57 6.85 3.99
CA GLN A 133 -2.03 6.83 4.01
C GLN A 133 -2.58 8.05 4.72
N ALA A 134 -3.83 8.42 4.43
CA ALA A 134 -4.52 9.42 5.21
C ALA A 134 -4.65 8.95 6.66
N PHE A 135 -4.48 9.87 7.59
CA PHE A 135 -4.61 9.60 9.03
C PHE A 135 -5.30 10.78 9.70
N VAL A 136 -6.23 10.49 10.59
CA VAL A 136 -6.91 11.48 11.42
C VAL A 136 -6.82 11.06 12.89
N SER A 137 -6.45 11.99 13.78
CA SER A 137 -6.33 11.69 15.21
C SER A 137 -7.71 11.59 15.87
N GLN A 138 -7.78 10.94 17.04
CA GLN A 138 -9.02 10.89 17.81
C GLN A 138 -9.53 12.29 18.21
N GLU A 139 -8.62 13.23 18.49
CA GLU A 139 -8.98 14.62 18.79
C GLU A 139 -9.64 15.30 17.58
N GLU A 140 -9.08 15.12 16.39
CA GLU A 140 -9.66 15.62 15.14
C GLU A 140 -11.03 14.94 14.85
N LEU A 141 -11.18 13.65 15.16
CA LEU A 141 -12.44 12.93 15.02
C LEU A 141 -13.51 13.39 16.01
N LYS A 142 -13.15 13.65 17.28
CA LYS A 142 -14.08 14.22 18.28
C LYS A 142 -14.63 15.56 17.81
N GLN A 143 -13.78 16.40 17.24
CA GLN A 143 -14.21 17.69 16.66
C GLN A 143 -15.10 17.48 15.42
N ARG A 144 -14.76 16.53 14.55
CA ARG A 144 -15.49 16.26 13.30
C ARG A 144 -16.88 15.65 13.54
N TRP A 145 -17.00 14.69 14.45
CA TRP A 145 -18.22 13.92 14.66
C TRP A 145 -19.08 14.43 15.81
N GLY A 146 -18.54 15.24 16.72
CA GLY A 146 -19.28 15.78 17.86
C GLY A 146 -19.97 14.67 18.66
N ASP A 147 -21.28 14.80 18.86
CA ASP A 147 -22.10 13.84 19.62
C ASP A 147 -22.10 12.42 19.03
N ALA A 148 -21.84 12.28 17.73
CA ALA A 148 -21.77 10.97 17.06
C ALA A 148 -20.41 10.27 17.25
N TYR A 149 -19.43 10.92 17.90
CA TYR A 149 -18.07 10.41 18.02
C TYR A 149 -18.02 9.00 18.59
N GLU A 150 -18.64 8.76 19.74
CA GLU A 150 -18.57 7.47 20.43
C GLU A 150 -19.16 6.34 19.56
N THR A 151 -20.32 6.58 18.94
CA THR A 151 -20.98 5.62 18.05
C THR A 151 -20.11 5.29 16.84
N ASN A 152 -19.57 6.30 16.17
CA ASN A 152 -18.74 6.14 14.97
C ASN A 152 -17.41 5.47 15.30
N TRP A 153 -16.78 5.89 16.39
CA TRP A 153 -15.51 5.34 16.86
C TRP A 153 -15.66 3.88 17.29
N ASN A 154 -16.77 3.50 17.92
CA ASN A 154 -17.07 2.12 18.29
C ASN A 154 -17.23 1.22 17.06
N LYS A 155 -17.95 1.68 16.02
CA LYS A 155 -18.11 0.93 14.77
C LYS A 155 -16.76 0.65 14.10
N ILE A 156 -15.90 1.68 13.98
CA ILE A 156 -14.55 1.50 13.43
C ILE A 156 -13.71 0.62 14.33
N SER A 157 -13.76 0.84 15.64
CA SER A 157 -12.95 0.08 16.59
C SER A 157 -13.26 -1.40 16.51
N GLN A 158 -14.54 -1.76 16.50
CA GLN A 158 -14.99 -3.14 16.35
C GLN A 158 -14.47 -3.75 15.04
N ALA A 159 -14.66 -3.06 13.90
CA ALA A 159 -14.20 -3.56 12.61
C ALA A 159 -12.68 -3.80 12.59
N VAL A 160 -11.89 -2.86 13.14
CA VAL A 160 -10.42 -2.99 13.20
C VAL A 160 -9.99 -4.09 14.15
N ASP A 161 -10.53 -4.12 15.37
CA ASP A 161 -10.10 -5.05 16.41
C ASP A 161 -10.40 -6.52 16.02
N GLU A 162 -11.46 -6.78 15.25
CA GLU A 162 -11.77 -8.12 14.73
C GLU A 162 -10.74 -8.64 13.71
N VAL A 163 -9.99 -7.77 13.04
CA VAL A 163 -9.06 -8.15 11.95
C VAL A 163 -7.64 -7.63 12.14
N ILE A 164 -7.31 -7.03 13.29
CA ILE A 164 -6.01 -6.38 13.50
C ILE A 164 -4.82 -7.33 13.35
N GLU A 165 -5.01 -8.63 13.61
CA GLU A 165 -3.96 -9.64 13.45
C GLU A 165 -3.83 -10.17 12.00
N GLN A 166 -4.68 -9.71 11.08
CA GLN A 166 -4.68 -10.13 9.68
C GLN A 166 -3.90 -9.14 8.81
N ILE A 167 -3.17 -9.70 7.84
CA ILE A 167 -2.47 -8.95 6.79
C ILE A 167 -2.53 -9.73 5.48
N ILE A 168 -2.30 -9.03 4.36
CA ILE A 168 -2.24 -9.64 3.04
C ILE A 168 -0.77 -9.87 2.68
N THR A 169 -0.44 -11.08 2.25
CA THR A 169 0.93 -11.45 1.89
C THR A 169 1.02 -12.08 0.51
N TYR A 170 2.18 -11.93 -0.11
CA TYR A 170 2.61 -12.63 -1.31
C TYR A 170 4.07 -13.03 -1.11
N ASP A 171 4.43 -14.28 -1.37
CA ASP A 171 5.75 -14.86 -1.05
C ASP A 171 6.17 -14.61 0.42
N ASN A 172 5.22 -14.77 1.36
CA ASN A 172 5.42 -14.54 2.79
C ASN A 172 5.90 -13.12 3.16
N GLN A 173 5.70 -12.14 2.29
CA GLN A 173 5.99 -10.73 2.55
C GLN A 173 4.70 -9.90 2.49
N PRO A 174 4.54 -8.87 3.35
CA PRO A 174 3.43 -7.92 3.23
C PRO A 174 3.40 -7.28 1.83
N ILE A 175 2.23 -7.33 1.18
CA ILE A 175 2.08 -6.83 -0.19
C ILE A 175 2.11 -5.30 -0.26
N VAL A 176 2.26 -4.76 -1.47
CA VAL A 176 1.81 -3.39 -1.76
C VAL A 176 0.27 -3.39 -1.77
N ALA A 177 -0.34 -3.07 -0.63
CA ALA A 177 -1.79 -3.01 -0.45
C ALA A 177 -2.34 -1.66 -0.96
N ALA A 178 -2.27 -1.43 -2.27
CA ALA A 178 -2.82 -0.23 -2.89
C ALA A 178 -4.37 -0.30 -2.95
N TYR A 179 -5.02 0.82 -2.69
CA TYR A 179 -6.47 1.00 -2.77
C TYR A 179 -6.78 2.40 -3.31
N HIS A 180 -8.00 2.58 -3.80
CA HIS A 180 -8.50 3.85 -4.35
C HIS A 180 -10.03 3.88 -4.21
N SER A 181 -10.62 5.08 -4.38
CA SER A 181 -12.04 5.30 -4.07
C SER A 181 -13.00 4.55 -5.01
N LEU A 182 -12.80 4.66 -6.32
CA LEU A 182 -13.68 4.10 -7.36
C LEU A 182 -12.84 3.80 -8.59
N SER A 183 -13.07 2.64 -9.20
CA SER A 183 -12.49 2.29 -10.50
C SER A 183 -13.39 2.75 -11.65
N GLY A 184 -12.88 2.69 -12.89
CA GLY A 184 -13.69 2.89 -14.11
C GLY A 184 -14.47 1.64 -14.54
N GLY A 185 -14.80 0.74 -13.61
CA GLY A 185 -15.44 -0.56 -13.84
C GLY A 185 -14.46 -1.74 -13.88
N THR A 186 -13.17 -1.48 -13.94
CA THR A 186 -12.10 -2.48 -13.82
C THR A 186 -10.93 -1.83 -13.09
N THR A 187 -10.25 -2.56 -12.21
CA THR A 187 -9.05 -2.05 -11.56
C THR A 187 -7.88 -1.99 -12.54
N GLU A 188 -6.87 -1.19 -12.22
CA GLU A 188 -5.70 -1.02 -13.08
C GLU A 188 -4.54 -1.96 -12.73
N ALA A 189 -3.77 -2.33 -13.74
CA ALA A 189 -2.51 -3.03 -13.53
C ALA A 189 -1.47 -2.08 -12.91
N ALA A 190 -0.68 -2.56 -11.95
CA ALA A 190 0.43 -1.79 -11.38
C ALA A 190 1.44 -1.33 -12.46
N LYS A 191 1.58 -2.11 -13.54
CA LYS A 191 2.44 -1.75 -14.68
C LYS A 191 1.93 -0.51 -15.42
N SER A 192 0.62 -0.37 -15.58
CA SER A 192 0.01 0.80 -16.25
C SER A 192 0.17 2.07 -15.41
N VAL A 193 0.01 1.95 -14.08
CA VAL A 193 0.02 3.09 -13.17
C VAL A 193 1.44 3.49 -12.73
N TRP A 194 2.27 2.51 -12.38
CA TRP A 194 3.60 2.73 -11.77
C TRP A 194 4.77 2.16 -12.59
N GLY A 195 4.50 1.58 -13.77
CA GLY A 195 5.54 1.06 -14.66
C GLY A 195 6.20 -0.24 -14.20
N GLN A 196 5.76 -0.83 -13.10
CA GLN A 196 6.29 -2.07 -12.55
C GLN A 196 5.22 -3.14 -12.52
N ASP A 197 5.53 -4.32 -13.06
CA ASP A 197 4.62 -5.45 -12.99
C ASP A 197 4.64 -6.07 -11.58
N VAL A 198 3.45 -6.31 -11.02
CA VAL A 198 3.26 -6.82 -9.67
C VAL A 198 2.20 -7.93 -9.75
N PRO A 199 2.53 -9.20 -9.48
CA PRO A 199 1.65 -10.34 -9.77
C PRO A 199 0.25 -10.28 -9.15
N TYR A 200 0.11 -9.61 -8.01
CA TYR A 200 -1.15 -9.46 -7.27
C TYR A 200 -1.86 -8.10 -7.48
N LEU A 201 -1.28 -7.19 -8.28
CA LEU A 201 -1.92 -5.93 -8.68
C LEU A 201 -2.20 -5.96 -10.17
N GLN A 202 -3.14 -6.82 -10.55
CA GLN A 202 -3.59 -7.04 -11.91
C GLN A 202 -5.03 -6.54 -12.07
N PRO A 203 -5.47 -6.21 -13.30
CA PRO A 203 -6.85 -5.79 -13.55
C PRO A 203 -7.84 -6.87 -13.15
N VAL A 204 -8.85 -6.50 -12.38
CA VAL A 204 -10.00 -7.33 -12.03
C VAL A 204 -11.30 -6.56 -12.21
N ASP A 205 -12.40 -7.28 -12.46
CA ASP A 205 -13.74 -6.68 -12.58
C ASP A 205 -14.10 -5.92 -11.29
N SER A 206 -14.63 -4.71 -11.47
CA SER A 206 -15.20 -3.89 -10.42
C SER A 206 -16.41 -3.13 -10.97
N SER A 207 -17.17 -3.80 -11.84
CA SER A 207 -18.32 -3.25 -12.57
C SER A 207 -19.40 -2.66 -11.65
N THR A 208 -19.47 -3.12 -10.39
CA THR A 208 -20.36 -2.57 -9.37
C THR A 208 -20.07 -1.12 -8.99
N ASP A 209 -18.86 -0.62 -9.24
CA ASP A 209 -18.49 0.78 -9.00
C ASP A 209 -19.34 1.74 -9.84
N ALA A 210 -19.85 1.28 -10.99
CA ALA A 210 -20.75 2.06 -11.86
C ALA A 210 -22.06 2.46 -11.17
N GLN A 211 -22.42 1.82 -10.05
CA GLN A 211 -23.61 2.14 -9.26
C GLN A 211 -23.34 3.16 -8.15
N GLN A 212 -22.09 3.57 -7.94
CA GLN A 212 -21.72 4.45 -6.85
C GLN A 212 -22.00 5.92 -7.19
N PRO A 213 -22.37 6.74 -6.19
CA PRO A 213 -22.46 8.18 -6.38
C PRO A 213 -21.13 8.73 -6.89
N ASN A 214 -21.19 9.66 -7.86
CA ASN A 214 -20.02 10.29 -8.47
C ASN A 214 -19.12 9.33 -9.27
N TYR A 215 -19.63 8.19 -9.74
CA TYR A 215 -18.91 7.33 -10.69
C TYR A 215 -18.48 8.11 -11.94
N GLU A 216 -19.39 8.92 -12.49
CA GLU A 216 -19.09 9.90 -13.53
C GLU A 216 -19.11 11.31 -12.94
N ASN A 217 -18.11 12.10 -13.28
CA ASN A 217 -18.06 13.53 -12.95
C ASN A 217 -17.67 14.33 -14.19
N THR A 218 -18.43 15.40 -14.43
CA THR A 218 -18.16 16.33 -15.53
C THR A 218 -17.64 17.64 -14.98
N VAL A 219 -16.49 18.09 -15.50
CA VAL A 219 -15.91 19.40 -15.19
C VAL A 219 -15.82 20.21 -16.47
N MET A 220 -16.39 21.43 -16.44
CA MET A 220 -16.28 22.36 -17.56
C MET A 220 -15.05 23.26 -17.33
N ILE A 221 -14.13 23.25 -18.29
CA ILE A 221 -12.91 24.05 -18.26
C ILE A 221 -12.93 24.98 -19.48
N GLU A 222 -12.62 26.26 -19.28
CA GLU A 222 -12.52 27.22 -20.37
C GLU A 222 -11.42 26.81 -21.37
N GLU A 223 -11.73 26.93 -22.66
CA GLU A 223 -10.81 26.68 -23.78
C GLU A 223 -9.43 27.33 -23.55
N LYS A 224 -9.43 28.62 -23.23
CA LYS A 224 -8.21 29.38 -22.97
C LYS A 224 -7.37 28.78 -21.85
N LYS A 225 -8.01 28.28 -20.79
CA LYS A 225 -7.33 27.68 -19.64
C LYS A 225 -6.67 26.36 -20.03
N VAL A 226 -7.32 25.55 -20.86
CA VAL A 226 -6.74 24.29 -21.38
C VAL A 226 -5.55 24.58 -22.28
N LYS A 227 -5.68 25.47 -23.28
CA LYS A 227 -4.55 25.89 -24.15
C LYS A 227 -3.36 26.34 -23.34
N GLN A 228 -3.59 27.25 -22.38
CA GLN A 228 -2.54 27.78 -21.52
C GLN A 228 -1.87 26.67 -20.70
N THR A 229 -2.64 25.79 -20.07
CA THR A 229 -2.12 24.74 -19.20
C THR A 229 -1.28 23.72 -19.98
N LEU A 230 -1.75 23.27 -21.15
CA LEU A 230 -1.03 22.33 -22.01
C LEU A 230 0.27 22.94 -22.56
N LYS A 231 0.25 24.22 -22.94
CA LYS A 231 1.45 24.95 -23.37
C LYS A 231 2.48 25.07 -22.24
N GLU A 232 2.05 25.43 -21.04
CA GLU A 232 2.94 25.64 -19.90
C GLU A 232 3.57 24.33 -19.40
N HIS A 233 2.79 23.26 -19.29
CA HIS A 233 3.21 22.03 -18.63
C HIS A 233 3.72 20.96 -19.60
N LEU A 234 3.14 20.87 -20.80
CA LEU A 234 3.51 19.88 -21.80
C LEU A 234 4.23 20.48 -23.01
N LYS A 235 4.37 21.81 -23.07
CA LYS A 235 4.97 22.53 -24.21
C LYS A 235 4.26 22.21 -25.53
N ALA A 236 2.98 21.84 -25.45
CA ALA A 236 2.19 21.46 -26.61
C ALA A 236 1.44 22.67 -27.17
N GLU A 237 1.53 22.88 -28.49
CA GLU A 237 0.76 23.91 -29.19
C GLU A 237 -0.54 23.29 -29.70
N MET A 238 -1.67 23.83 -29.25
CA MET A 238 -2.98 23.31 -29.61
C MET A 238 -3.55 24.07 -30.83
N PRO A 239 -4.24 23.39 -31.75
CA PRO A 239 -5.02 24.03 -32.81
C PRO A 239 -6.03 25.05 -32.26
N GLU A 240 -6.52 25.96 -33.12
CA GLU A 240 -7.54 26.92 -32.69
C GLU A 240 -8.85 26.24 -32.32
N ASP A 241 -9.27 25.24 -33.09
CA ASP A 241 -10.50 24.47 -32.85
C ASP A 241 -10.32 23.39 -31.75
N PRO A 242 -11.04 23.48 -30.62
CA PRO A 242 -10.96 22.52 -29.52
C PRO A 242 -11.32 21.09 -29.86
N ASN A 243 -12.11 20.86 -30.91
CA ASN A 243 -12.53 19.51 -31.33
C ASN A 243 -11.35 18.64 -31.80
N HIS A 244 -10.20 19.25 -32.08
CA HIS A 244 -9.00 18.55 -32.55
C HIS A 244 -7.91 18.40 -31.48
N TRP A 245 -8.20 18.71 -30.21
CA TRP A 245 -7.17 18.69 -29.16
C TRP A 245 -6.93 17.33 -28.54
N PHE A 246 -7.96 16.49 -28.45
CA PHE A 246 -7.92 15.20 -27.78
C PHE A 246 -8.51 14.13 -28.69
N SER A 247 -7.86 12.98 -28.73
CA SER A 247 -8.39 11.75 -29.32
C SER A 247 -8.32 10.66 -28.26
N ILE A 248 -9.38 9.87 -28.16
CA ILE A 248 -9.45 8.68 -27.29
C ILE A 248 -8.89 7.48 -28.06
#